data_AF-L8B2P8-F1
#
_entry.id   AF-L8B2P8-F1
#
_cell.length_a   1.000
_cell.length_b   1.000
_cell.length_c   1.000
_cell.angle_alpha   90.00
_cell.angle_beta   90.00
_cell.angle_gamma   90.00
#
_symmetry.space_group_name_H-M   'P 1'
#
loop_
_entity.id
_entity.type
_entity.pdbx_description
1 polymer ?
#
loop_
_entity_poly.entity_id
_entity_poly.type
_entity_poly.pdbx_seq_one_letter_code
_entity_poly.pdbx_strand_id
1 'polypeptide(L)'
;MVSHAHIVSWLLVLVIMQLEAWPCNDKSTPYNDDGNGDMVFLDRHKLRCFSKGLVRFQLDLKISQIKYEYFCCKLPKKTTKFSFKTGFTDDGDGHVAFLDRQKVDCGMRGVITGFNLQRNEQGNRVRYNVICRKFVTYLKCYIDATTWQIEENGQVHVLAKHNVKCSSGYSISSFLLQRNAWHQLRYEYRCCKP
;
A
#
# COMPACT_ATOMS: atom_id res chain seq x y z
N MET A 1 -39.44 -7.97 56.23
CA MET A 1 -39.06 -9.23 55.57
C MET A 1 -40.04 -9.50 54.44
N VAL A 2 -39.66 -9.25 53.18
CA VAL A 2 -39.92 -10.10 51.99
C VAL A 2 -38.85 -9.70 50.96
N SER A 3 -38.15 -10.71 50.42
CA SER A 3 -37.23 -10.64 49.27
C SER A 3 -37.95 -10.17 47.99
N HIS A 4 -37.24 -9.73 46.94
CA HIS A 4 -37.44 -10.20 45.55
C HIS A 4 -36.44 -9.52 44.62
N ALA A 5 -35.64 -10.35 43.98
CA ALA A 5 -34.73 -10.02 42.90
C ALA A 5 -35.47 -9.70 41.59
N HIS A 6 -34.69 -9.23 40.61
CA HIS A 6 -34.99 -9.06 39.18
C HIS A 6 -35.71 -7.77 38.79
N ILE A 7 -34.96 -6.82 38.20
CA ILE A 7 -35.09 -6.32 36.82
C ILE A 7 -33.79 -5.54 36.54
N VAL A 8 -32.75 -6.26 36.10
CA VAL A 8 -31.57 -5.68 35.43
C VAL A 8 -31.58 -6.25 34.02
N SER A 9 -32.45 -5.72 33.18
CA SER A 9 -32.63 -6.12 31.77
C SER A 9 -33.65 -5.12 31.21
N TRP A 10 -33.33 -4.18 30.32
CA TRP A 10 -33.11 -4.41 28.89
C TRP A 10 -32.65 -3.11 28.18
N LEU A 11 -31.78 -2.29 28.78
CA LEU A 11 -31.32 -1.03 28.14
C LEU A 11 -29.80 -0.89 28.00
N LEU A 12 -29.01 -1.86 28.45
CA LEU A 12 -27.54 -1.83 28.40
C LEU A 12 -26.90 -2.72 27.33
N VAL A 13 -27.71 -3.32 26.44
CA VAL A 13 -27.21 -4.06 25.27
C VAL A 13 -27.64 -3.34 23.98
N LEU A 14 -27.54 -2.01 23.96
CA LEU A 14 -27.17 -1.32 22.72
C LEU A 14 -25.69 -1.58 22.52
N VAL A 15 -25.46 -2.77 21.98
CA VAL A 15 -24.25 -3.26 21.35
C VAL A 15 -23.42 -2.08 20.82
N ILE A 16 -22.42 -1.65 21.60
CA ILE A 16 -21.27 -0.93 21.08
C ILE A 16 -20.49 -1.96 20.26
N MET A 17 -21.02 -2.32 19.09
CA MET A 17 -20.18 -2.71 17.97
C MET A 17 -19.56 -1.41 17.46
N GLN A 18 -18.69 -0.80 18.27
CA GLN A 18 -17.63 0.02 17.70
C GLN A 18 -16.75 -0.95 16.94
N LEU A 19 -17.12 -1.15 15.68
CA LEU A 19 -16.26 -1.67 14.66
C LEU A 19 -14.92 -0.97 14.86
N GLU A 20 -13.89 -1.70 15.27
CA GLU A 20 -12.55 -1.15 15.55
C GLU A 20 -11.85 -0.74 14.24
N ALA A 21 -12.50 0.10 13.43
CA ALA A 21 -11.87 0.80 12.34
C ALA A 21 -10.94 1.85 12.96
N TRP A 22 -9.64 1.57 12.96
CA TRP A 22 -8.64 2.56 13.38
C TRP A 22 -8.82 3.84 12.56
N PRO A 23 -8.69 5.04 13.15
CA PRO A 23 -8.87 6.29 12.43
C PRO A 23 -8.05 6.35 11.14
N CYS A 24 -8.75 6.31 10.01
CA CYS A 24 -8.19 6.35 8.68
C CYS A 24 -8.37 7.73 8.06
N ASN A 25 -7.52 8.07 7.11
CA ASN A 25 -7.71 9.23 6.26
C ASN A 25 -7.22 8.94 4.85
N ASP A 26 -7.98 9.46 3.89
CA ASP A 26 -7.58 9.63 2.51
C ASP A 26 -6.39 10.58 2.39
N LYS A 27 -5.53 10.29 1.43
CA LYS A 27 -4.46 11.16 0.96
C LYS A 27 -4.29 10.95 -0.52
N SER A 28 -3.72 11.95 -1.16
CA SER A 28 -3.21 11.81 -2.50
C SER A 28 -1.85 12.50 -2.62
N THR A 29 -1.09 12.13 -3.64
CA THR A 29 -0.08 13.04 -4.17
C THR A 29 -0.77 14.08 -5.04
N PRO A 30 -0.13 15.23 -5.33
CA PRO A 30 -0.56 16.08 -6.42
C PRO A 30 -0.56 15.32 -7.75
N TYR A 31 -1.37 15.80 -8.70
CA TYR A 31 -1.20 15.42 -10.09
C TYR A 31 0.15 15.90 -10.61
N ASN A 32 0.80 15.06 -11.40
CA ASN A 32 2.01 15.40 -12.15
C ASN A 32 1.94 14.75 -13.53
N ASP A 33 2.85 15.16 -14.42
CA ASP A 33 2.96 14.62 -15.78
C ASP A 33 3.05 13.09 -15.78
N ASP A 34 2.38 12.45 -16.73
CA ASP A 34 2.35 10.99 -16.87
C ASP A 34 3.48 10.43 -17.74
N GLY A 35 4.37 11.30 -18.25
CA GLY A 35 5.49 10.91 -19.10
C GLY A 35 5.06 10.26 -20.40
N ASN A 36 3.84 10.52 -20.88
CA ASN A 36 3.24 9.80 -22.01
C ASN A 36 3.22 8.27 -21.81
N GLY A 37 3.08 7.82 -20.56
CA GLY A 37 3.03 6.40 -20.20
C GLY A 37 4.31 5.82 -19.64
N ASP A 38 5.39 6.61 -19.55
CA ASP A 38 6.67 6.16 -18.99
C ASP A 38 6.59 5.94 -17.47
N MET A 39 6.90 4.72 -17.00
CA MET A 39 6.85 4.38 -15.58
C MET A 39 7.83 5.19 -14.71
N VAL A 40 8.90 5.76 -15.26
CA VAL A 40 9.87 6.49 -14.45
C VAL A 40 9.26 7.74 -13.80
N PHE A 41 8.16 8.28 -14.37
CA PHE A 41 7.44 9.43 -13.82
C PHE A 41 6.73 9.15 -12.49
N LEU A 42 6.64 7.87 -12.08
CA LEU A 42 6.27 7.50 -10.73
C LEU A 42 7.24 8.06 -9.66
N ASP A 43 8.46 8.46 -10.04
CA ASP A 43 9.45 9.06 -9.12
C ASP A 43 9.04 10.42 -8.55
N ARG A 44 8.09 11.10 -9.21
CA ARG A 44 7.49 12.38 -8.78
C ARG A 44 6.53 12.20 -7.61
N HIS A 45 6.15 10.96 -7.31
CA HIS A 45 5.12 10.63 -6.34
C HIS A 45 5.68 10.03 -5.06
N LYS A 46 5.36 10.67 -3.93
CA LYS A 46 5.86 10.29 -2.60
C LYS A 46 4.71 10.04 -1.64
N LEU A 47 4.42 8.76 -1.39
CA LEU A 47 3.40 8.37 -0.43
C LEU A 47 3.95 8.46 0.99
N ARG A 48 3.19 9.12 1.89
CA ARG A 48 3.59 9.34 3.29
C ARG A 48 2.40 9.25 4.23
N CYS A 49 2.39 8.20 5.04
CA CYS A 49 1.48 7.99 6.17
C CYS A 49 2.09 8.38 7.53
N PHE A 50 3.38 8.76 7.58
CA PHE A 50 4.09 9.16 8.80
C PHE A 50 4.06 8.07 9.90
N SER A 51 3.25 8.26 10.95
CA SER A 51 3.05 7.30 12.06
C SER A 51 1.91 6.31 11.80
N LYS A 52 1.14 6.49 10.73
CA LYS A 52 0.05 5.61 10.30
C LYS A 52 0.54 4.54 9.32
N GLY A 53 -0.13 3.40 9.27
CA GLY A 53 0.10 2.33 8.29
C GLY A 53 -0.58 2.63 6.97
N LEU A 54 0.08 2.30 5.85
CA LEU A 54 -0.53 2.32 4.53
C LEU A 54 -1.48 1.13 4.38
N VAL A 55 -2.72 1.38 3.99
CA VAL A 55 -3.78 0.35 3.90
C VAL A 55 -4.24 0.13 2.46
N ARG A 56 -4.23 1.19 1.66
CA ARG A 56 -4.57 1.15 0.23
C ARG A 56 -3.65 2.09 -0.54
N PHE A 57 -3.31 1.72 -1.76
CA PHE A 57 -2.84 2.67 -2.78
C PHE A 57 -3.38 2.26 -4.16
N GLN A 58 -3.63 3.26 -5.01
CA GLN A 58 -4.04 3.08 -6.40
C GLN A 58 -3.53 4.29 -7.20
N LEU A 59 -3.16 4.07 -8.46
CA LEU A 59 -2.88 5.16 -9.39
C LEU A 59 -4.21 5.73 -9.91
N ASP A 60 -4.33 7.05 -9.97
CA ASP A 60 -5.47 7.74 -10.56
C ASP A 60 -4.99 8.57 -11.76
N LEU A 61 -5.81 8.61 -12.80
CA LEU A 61 -5.45 9.19 -14.10
C LEU A 61 -6.29 10.43 -14.38
N LYS A 62 -5.64 11.41 -14.98
CA LYS A 62 -6.27 12.54 -15.66
C LYS A 62 -5.54 12.75 -16.99
N ILE A 63 -6.09 13.56 -17.89
CA ILE A 63 -5.45 13.90 -19.17
C ILE A 63 -3.98 14.29 -18.94
N SER A 64 -3.06 13.48 -19.48
CA SER A 64 -1.60 13.62 -19.41
C SER A 64 -1.03 13.72 -17.99
N GLN A 65 -1.76 13.24 -16.99
CA GLN A 65 -1.36 13.37 -15.60
C GLN A 65 -1.72 12.14 -14.77
N ILE A 66 -0.86 11.85 -13.80
CA ILE A 66 -1.06 10.78 -12.83
C ILE A 66 -0.96 11.33 -11.40
N LYS A 67 -1.62 10.65 -10.47
CA LYS A 67 -1.36 10.78 -9.02
C LYS A 67 -1.55 9.43 -8.35
N TYR A 68 -1.03 9.28 -7.14
CA TYR A 68 -1.47 8.22 -6.25
C TYR A 68 -2.58 8.70 -5.33
N GLU A 69 -3.62 7.89 -5.20
CA GLU A 69 -4.57 7.93 -4.09
C GLU A 69 -4.22 6.83 -3.10
N TYR A 70 -4.22 7.15 -1.80
CA TYR A 70 -3.82 6.21 -0.78
C TYR A 70 -4.48 6.48 0.57
N PHE A 71 -4.64 5.42 1.36
CA PHE A 71 -5.28 5.48 2.67
C PHE A 71 -4.29 5.12 3.77
N CYS A 72 -4.31 5.93 4.82
CA CYS A 72 -3.48 5.74 5.99
C CYS A 72 -4.33 5.55 7.24
N CYS A 73 -4.09 4.49 8.00
CA CYS A 73 -4.83 4.21 9.23
C CYS A 73 -3.90 4.20 10.46
N LYS A 74 -4.40 4.71 11.59
CA LYS A 74 -3.66 4.76 12.86
C LYS A 74 -3.16 3.36 13.25
N LEU A 75 -1.91 3.25 13.69
CA LEU A 75 -1.38 2.00 14.22
C LEU A 75 -1.69 1.86 15.72
N PRO A 76 -2.03 0.67 16.23
CA PRO A 76 -2.57 0.47 17.58
C PRO A 76 -1.51 0.40 18.68
N LYS A 77 -0.23 0.26 18.32
CA LYS A 77 0.87 -0.04 19.25
C LYS A 77 2.10 0.81 18.97
N LYS A 78 3.01 0.87 19.95
CA LYS A 78 4.34 1.48 19.77
C LYS A 78 5.08 0.78 18.62
N THR A 79 5.67 1.58 17.75
CA THR A 79 6.42 1.11 16.60
C THR A 79 7.67 1.95 16.39
N THR A 80 8.74 1.31 15.94
CA THR A 80 9.99 1.99 15.60
C THR A 80 10.08 2.16 14.08
N LYS A 81 10.39 3.38 13.64
CA LYS A 81 10.60 3.67 12.22
C LYS A 81 11.93 3.08 11.76
N PHE A 82 11.94 2.46 10.59
CA PHE A 82 13.15 2.15 9.83
C PHE A 82 12.90 2.41 8.34
N SER A 83 13.97 2.55 7.57
CA SER A 83 13.88 2.77 6.13
C SER A 83 14.87 1.86 5.41
N PHE A 84 14.55 1.46 4.19
CA PHE A 84 15.47 0.77 3.31
C PHE A 84 15.26 1.22 1.87
N LYS A 85 16.17 0.79 1.00
CA LYS A 85 16.06 0.98 -0.45
C LYS A 85 16.15 -0.38 -1.10
N THR A 86 15.33 -0.64 -2.11
CA THR A 86 15.55 -1.80 -2.96
C THR A 86 16.82 -1.60 -3.80
N GLY A 87 17.33 -2.69 -4.40
CA GLY A 87 18.41 -2.59 -5.37
C GLY A 87 17.98 -1.84 -6.63
N PHE A 88 18.91 -1.15 -7.28
CA PHE A 88 18.65 -0.58 -8.59
C PHE A 88 18.47 -1.71 -9.61
N THR A 89 17.41 -1.65 -10.41
CA THR A 89 17.20 -2.50 -11.58
C THR A 89 17.04 -1.62 -12.80
N ASP A 90 17.26 -2.18 -13.98
CA ASP A 90 16.97 -1.53 -15.26
C ASP A 90 15.54 -0.95 -15.27
N ASP A 91 15.37 0.23 -15.86
CA ASP A 91 14.06 0.88 -16.00
C ASP A 91 13.32 0.50 -17.29
N GLY A 92 13.86 -0.42 -18.09
CA GLY A 92 13.18 -1.01 -19.25
C GLY A 92 12.72 0.02 -20.26
N ASP A 93 13.47 1.11 -20.42
CA ASP A 93 13.11 2.27 -21.25
C ASP A 93 11.70 2.82 -20.90
N GLY A 94 11.33 2.76 -19.63
CA GLY A 94 10.04 3.24 -19.12
C GLY A 94 8.91 2.20 -19.14
N HIS A 95 9.16 0.95 -19.55
CA HIS A 95 8.14 -0.09 -19.64
C HIS A 95 7.70 -0.64 -18.28
N VAL A 96 6.46 -0.35 -17.86
CA VAL A 96 5.94 -0.57 -16.48
C VAL A 96 6.18 -1.98 -15.90
N ALA A 97 6.16 -3.01 -16.76
CA ALA A 97 6.42 -4.38 -16.34
C ALA A 97 7.77 -4.54 -15.62
N PHE A 98 8.76 -3.66 -15.84
CA PHE A 98 10.06 -3.75 -15.18
C PHE A 98 10.06 -3.49 -13.67
N LEU A 99 8.95 -2.96 -13.14
CA LEU A 99 8.71 -2.91 -11.70
C LEU A 99 8.55 -4.30 -11.07
N ASP A 100 8.44 -5.37 -11.86
CA ASP A 100 8.43 -6.75 -11.40
C ASP A 100 9.72 -7.22 -10.72
N ARG A 101 10.80 -6.47 -10.88
CA ARG A 101 12.09 -6.73 -10.19
C ARG A 101 12.19 -5.99 -8.85
N GLN A 102 11.21 -5.16 -8.51
CA GLN A 102 11.25 -4.22 -7.39
C GLN A 102 10.40 -4.68 -6.20
N LYS A 103 10.83 -5.75 -5.52
CA LYS A 103 10.13 -6.26 -4.32
C LYS A 103 10.31 -5.32 -3.12
N VAL A 104 9.20 -4.83 -2.58
CA VAL A 104 9.14 -4.06 -1.33
C VAL A 104 8.67 -4.96 -0.20
N ASP A 105 9.47 -5.13 0.86
CA ASP A 105 9.13 -6.00 1.99
C ASP A 105 9.63 -5.44 3.34
N CYS A 106 8.72 -5.07 4.25
CA CYS A 106 9.03 -4.63 5.62
C CYS A 106 9.20 -5.80 6.62
N GLY A 107 9.17 -7.05 6.16
CA GLY A 107 9.25 -8.27 6.95
C GLY A 107 7.99 -8.56 7.78
N MET A 108 8.01 -9.67 8.52
CA MET A 108 6.87 -10.17 9.31
C MET A 108 6.56 -9.37 10.58
N ARG A 109 7.34 -8.31 10.84
CA ARG A 109 7.18 -7.41 11.99
C ARG A 109 6.93 -5.97 11.57
N GLY A 110 6.90 -5.68 10.28
CA GLY A 110 6.85 -4.32 9.76
C GLY A 110 5.67 -4.07 8.84
N VAL A 111 5.20 -2.83 8.85
CA VAL A 111 4.21 -2.32 7.89
C VAL A 111 4.78 -1.11 7.16
N ILE A 112 4.39 -0.92 5.90
CA ILE A 112 4.78 0.21 5.07
C ILE A 112 4.05 1.46 5.56
N THR A 113 4.78 2.56 5.71
CA THR A 113 4.20 3.89 6.01
C THR A 113 4.57 4.94 4.97
N GLY A 114 5.31 4.55 3.93
CA GLY A 114 5.52 5.37 2.76
C GLY A 114 6.51 4.75 1.81
N PHE A 115 6.40 5.09 0.54
CA PHE A 115 7.38 4.74 -0.47
C PHE A 115 7.39 5.79 -1.59
N ASN A 116 8.46 5.78 -2.39
CA ASN A 116 8.56 6.51 -3.65
C ASN A 116 9.52 5.78 -4.58
N LEU A 117 9.27 5.85 -5.89
CA LEU A 117 10.26 5.43 -6.88
C LEU A 117 11.41 6.46 -6.92
N GLN A 118 12.60 6.02 -7.28
CA GLN A 118 13.78 6.86 -7.47
C GLN A 118 14.58 6.34 -8.65
N ARG A 119 15.00 7.26 -9.52
CA ARG A 119 15.97 7.00 -10.58
C ARG A 119 17.42 7.11 -10.07
N ASN A 120 18.33 6.39 -10.70
CA ASN A 120 19.76 6.61 -10.53
C ASN A 120 20.23 7.89 -11.25
N GLU A 121 21.48 8.28 -11.04
CA GLU A 121 22.07 9.48 -11.65
C GLU A 121 22.16 9.38 -13.17
N GLN A 122 22.37 8.18 -13.72
CA GLN A 122 22.44 7.96 -15.16
C GLN A 122 21.06 7.95 -15.84
N GLY A 123 19.96 7.91 -15.08
CA GLY A 123 18.60 7.93 -15.62
C GLY A 123 18.25 6.71 -16.46
N ASN A 124 18.68 5.52 -16.05
CA ASN A 124 18.38 4.24 -16.74
C ASN A 124 18.06 3.09 -15.77
N ARG A 125 17.98 3.38 -14.47
CA ARG A 125 17.68 2.41 -13.43
C ARG A 125 16.78 3.01 -12.37
N VAL A 126 15.92 2.17 -11.81
CA VAL A 126 14.96 2.55 -10.77
C VAL A 126 15.14 1.71 -9.51
N ARG A 127 14.68 2.27 -8.38
CA ARG A 127 14.50 1.57 -7.10
C ARG A 127 13.37 2.21 -6.29
N TYR A 128 12.85 1.50 -5.30
CA TYR A 128 11.99 2.08 -4.26
C TYR A 128 12.80 2.53 -3.05
N ASN A 129 12.49 3.73 -2.56
CA ASN A 129 12.81 4.16 -1.20
C ASN A 129 11.60 3.89 -0.30
N VAL A 130 11.78 3.09 0.74
CA VAL A 130 10.68 2.58 1.56
C VAL A 130 10.86 3.01 3.01
N ILE A 131 9.77 3.48 3.64
CA ILE A 131 9.67 3.72 5.07
C ILE A 131 8.74 2.67 5.66
N CYS A 132 9.24 1.99 6.68
CA CYS A 132 8.50 1.00 7.44
C CYS A 132 8.39 1.42 8.90
N ARG A 133 7.41 0.83 9.59
CA ARG A 133 7.31 0.85 11.05
C ARG A 133 7.26 -0.57 11.58
N LYS A 134 8.20 -0.90 12.47
CA LYS A 134 8.37 -2.22 13.06
C LYS A 134 7.67 -2.32 14.42
N PHE A 135 6.97 -3.42 14.64
CA PHE A 135 6.36 -3.80 15.92
C PHE A 135 7.31 -4.67 16.75
N VAL A 136 7.08 -4.68 18.07
CA VAL A 136 7.85 -5.51 19.01
C VAL A 136 7.53 -7.00 18.82
N THR A 137 6.32 -7.34 18.35
CA THR A 137 5.90 -8.72 18.09
C THR A 137 5.80 -9.01 16.60
N TYR A 138 5.73 -10.30 16.25
CA TYR A 138 5.30 -10.74 14.92
C TYR A 138 3.85 -10.34 14.67
N LEU A 139 3.55 -10.10 13.40
CA LEU A 139 2.22 -9.73 12.93
C LEU A 139 1.48 -10.95 12.38
N LYS A 140 0.16 -10.94 12.51
CA LYS A 140 -0.72 -11.86 11.79
C LYS A 140 -0.90 -11.33 10.38
N CYS A 141 -0.58 -12.15 9.38
CA CYS A 141 -0.55 -11.71 7.99
C CYS A 141 -1.35 -12.62 7.06
N TYR A 142 -1.80 -12.07 5.94
CA TYR A 142 -2.30 -12.82 4.80
C TYR A 142 -1.73 -12.22 3.50
N ILE A 143 -1.72 -13.02 2.44
CA ILE A 143 -1.31 -12.60 1.10
C ILE A 143 -2.58 -12.45 0.26
N ASP A 144 -2.59 -11.45 -0.59
CA ASP A 144 -3.68 -11.15 -1.52
C ASP A 144 -3.08 -10.57 -2.81
N ALA A 145 -3.87 -10.49 -3.87
CA ALA A 145 -3.42 -9.98 -5.14
C ALA A 145 -4.53 -9.26 -5.90
N THR A 146 -4.15 -8.25 -6.68
CA THR A 146 -5.07 -7.67 -7.66
C THR A 146 -5.32 -8.65 -8.80
N THR A 147 -6.39 -8.43 -9.56
CA THR A 147 -6.65 -9.23 -10.78
C THR A 147 -5.58 -8.97 -11.82
N TRP A 148 -5.32 -9.97 -12.67
CA TRP A 148 -4.46 -9.83 -13.83
C TRP A 148 -5.04 -8.82 -14.83
N GLN A 149 -4.19 -7.91 -15.32
CA GLN A 149 -4.53 -6.88 -16.31
C GLN A 149 -3.50 -6.91 -17.43
N ILE A 150 -3.92 -6.81 -18.70
CA ILE A 150 -2.99 -6.74 -19.84
C ILE A 150 -2.11 -5.50 -19.69
N GLU A 151 -0.80 -5.59 -19.96
CA GLU A 151 0.18 -4.52 -19.71
C GLU A 151 0.09 -3.28 -20.63
N GLU A 152 -0.88 -3.23 -21.55
CA GLU A 152 -1.19 -2.06 -22.41
C GLU A 152 0.04 -1.40 -23.05
N ASN A 153 0.82 -2.17 -23.83
CA ASN A 153 2.06 -1.73 -24.47
C ASN A 153 3.15 -1.22 -23.48
N GLY A 154 3.05 -1.63 -22.21
CA GLY A 154 4.01 -1.26 -21.18
C GLY A 154 3.75 0.09 -20.52
N GLN A 155 2.58 0.70 -20.75
CA GLN A 155 2.27 2.02 -20.21
C GLN A 155 1.97 1.98 -18.71
N VAL A 156 2.43 2.98 -17.97
CA VAL A 156 2.18 3.14 -16.53
C VAL A 156 0.69 3.23 -16.18
N HIS A 157 -0.15 3.68 -17.13
CA HIS A 157 -1.59 3.85 -16.95
C HIS A 157 -2.31 2.55 -16.54
N VAL A 158 -1.79 1.39 -16.93
CA VAL A 158 -2.36 0.08 -16.53
C VAL A 158 -2.43 -0.08 -15.01
N LEU A 159 -1.52 0.57 -14.26
CA LEU A 159 -1.51 0.50 -12.80
C LEU A 159 -2.75 1.12 -12.17
N ALA A 160 -3.47 2.00 -12.88
CA ALA A 160 -4.74 2.55 -12.40
C ALA A 160 -5.84 1.50 -12.26
N LYS A 161 -5.70 0.35 -12.93
CA LYS A 161 -6.62 -0.79 -12.80
C LYS A 161 -6.36 -1.62 -11.54
N HIS A 162 -5.26 -1.37 -10.84
CA HIS A 162 -4.86 -2.12 -9.66
C HIS A 162 -5.14 -1.36 -8.37
N ASN A 163 -6.19 -1.79 -7.67
CA ASN A 163 -6.50 -1.35 -6.33
C ASN A 163 -5.84 -2.28 -5.29
N VAL A 164 -4.65 -1.92 -4.82
CA VAL A 164 -4.01 -2.64 -3.71
C VAL A 164 -4.66 -2.20 -2.40
N LYS A 165 -5.36 -3.10 -1.71
CA LYS A 165 -6.11 -2.76 -0.49
C LYS A 165 -6.13 -3.90 0.52
N CYS A 166 -5.78 -3.58 1.76
CA CYS A 166 -5.97 -4.49 2.89
C CYS A 166 -7.38 -4.41 3.48
N SER A 167 -7.80 -5.52 4.10
CA SER A 167 -9.00 -5.61 4.93
C SER A 167 -8.88 -4.70 6.16
N SER A 168 -10.03 -4.37 6.77
CA SER A 168 -10.07 -3.51 7.96
C SER A 168 -9.13 -4.02 9.07
N GLY A 169 -8.38 -3.09 9.68
CA GLY A 169 -7.40 -3.37 10.73
C GLY A 169 -6.05 -3.92 10.25
N TYR A 170 -5.86 -4.17 8.94
CA TYR A 170 -4.58 -4.58 8.37
C TYR A 170 -3.89 -3.41 7.66
N SER A 171 -2.56 -3.47 7.58
CA SER A 171 -1.74 -2.55 6.78
C SER A 171 -0.83 -3.33 5.86
N ILE A 172 -0.50 -2.74 4.71
CA ILE A 172 0.39 -3.34 3.71
C ILE A 172 1.79 -3.45 4.33
N SER A 173 2.38 -4.64 4.24
CA SER A 173 3.72 -4.97 4.72
C SER A 173 4.70 -5.25 3.59
N SER A 174 4.20 -5.72 2.44
CA SER A 174 4.96 -5.94 1.23
C SER A 174 4.08 -5.79 0.01
N PHE A 175 4.69 -5.47 -1.12
CA PHE A 175 4.08 -5.58 -2.43
C PHE A 175 5.15 -5.90 -3.49
N LEU A 176 4.71 -6.52 -4.57
CA LEU A 176 5.51 -6.83 -5.76
C LEU A 176 4.58 -6.79 -6.97
N LEU A 177 4.97 -6.07 -8.03
CA LEU A 177 4.32 -6.24 -9.32
C LEU A 177 4.75 -7.59 -9.90
N GLN A 178 3.83 -8.38 -10.40
CA GLN A 178 4.11 -9.65 -11.06
C GLN A 178 3.74 -9.53 -12.52
N ARG A 179 4.53 -10.17 -13.38
CA ARG A 179 4.23 -10.36 -14.80
C ARG A 179 4.08 -11.85 -15.08
N ASN A 180 3.04 -12.25 -15.81
CA ASN A 180 2.89 -13.64 -16.25
C ASN A 180 3.32 -13.82 -17.71
N ALA A 181 3.31 -15.08 -18.18
CA ALA A 181 3.66 -15.43 -19.56
C ALA A 181 2.72 -14.86 -20.64
N TRP A 182 1.57 -14.30 -20.23
CA TRP A 182 0.54 -13.73 -21.11
C TRP A 182 0.61 -12.21 -21.16
N HIS A 183 1.74 -11.61 -20.74
CA HIS A 183 1.92 -10.15 -20.73
C HIS A 183 0.87 -9.43 -19.87
N GLN A 184 0.47 -10.07 -18.77
CA GLN A 184 -0.43 -9.48 -17.78
C GLN A 184 0.30 -9.15 -16.50
N LEU A 185 -0.17 -8.10 -15.84
CA LEU A 185 0.35 -7.57 -14.60
C LEU A 185 -0.66 -7.73 -13.46
N ARG A 186 -0.15 -7.91 -12.25
CA ARG A 186 -0.90 -7.74 -11.00
C ARG A 186 0.02 -7.33 -9.88
N TYR A 187 -0.50 -6.75 -8.81
CA TYR A 187 0.22 -6.67 -7.55
C TYR A 187 -0.10 -7.89 -6.70
N GLU A 188 0.94 -8.60 -6.24
CA GLU A 188 0.84 -9.45 -5.06
C GLU A 188 1.28 -8.64 -3.84
N TYR A 189 0.53 -8.72 -2.75
CA TYR A 189 0.81 -7.93 -1.55
C TYR A 189 0.48 -8.70 -0.28
N ARG A 190 1.20 -8.38 0.80
CA ARG A 190 0.97 -8.98 2.12
C ARG A 190 0.41 -7.93 3.07
N CYS A 191 -0.74 -8.23 3.65
CA CYS A 191 -1.40 -7.43 4.66
C CYS A 191 -1.13 -8.00 6.04
N CYS A 192 -0.73 -7.16 6.99
CA CYS A 192 -0.37 -7.59 8.35
C CYS A 192 -1.06 -6.73 9.42
N LYS A 193 -1.37 -7.33 10.57
CA LYS A 193 -1.87 -6.63 11.77
C LYS A 193 -1.23 -7.15 13.07
N PRO A 194 -1.12 -6.31 14.12
CA PRO A 194 -0.56 -6.71 15.42
C PRO A 194 -1.48 -7.55 16.29
#